data_AF-A0A345UW57-F1
#
_entry.id   AF-A0A345UW57-F1
#
_cell.length_a   1.000
_cell.length_b   1.000
_cell.length_c   1.000
_cell.angle_alpha   90.00
_cell.angle_beta   90.00
_cell.angle_gamma   90.00
#
_symmetry.space_group_name_H-M   'P 1'
#
loop_
_entity.id
_entity.type
_entity.pdbx_description
1 polymer ?
#
loop_
_entity_poly.entity_id
_entity_poly.type
_entity_poly.pdbx_seq_one_letter_code
_entity_poly.pdbx_strand_id
1 'polypeptide(L)'
;MDEYVSESTLIPEMPDLFERLELNVDYEITFKDKEALVGQLSLDVNEGRWEASIYSVKLGRRRTFQPDEVLSVTRLGVGLIWSSGEFL
;
A
#
# COMPACT_ATOMS: atom_id res chain seq x y z
N MET A 1 29.28 33.00 -5.80
CA MET A 1 28.82 32.05 -6.83
C MET A 1 28.44 30.85 -6.02
N ASP A 2 27.22 30.89 -5.52
CA ASP A 2 26.70 29.95 -4.54
C ASP A 2 26.04 28.84 -5.34
N GLU A 3 26.77 27.75 -5.53
CA GLU A 3 26.20 26.50 -6.03
C GLU A 3 25.21 26.00 -4.99
N TYR A 4 23.92 26.28 -5.22
CA TYR A 4 22.83 25.56 -4.61
C TYR A 4 22.96 24.11 -5.09
N VAL A 5 23.64 23.28 -4.29
CA VAL A 5 23.46 21.84 -4.35
C VAL A 5 22.01 21.63 -3.96
N SER A 6 21.13 21.54 -4.96
CA SER A 6 19.83 20.93 -4.81
C SER A 6 20.12 19.51 -4.37
N GLU A 7 20.12 19.31 -3.05
CA GLU A 7 20.14 18.00 -2.42
C GLU A 7 18.93 17.28 -2.99
N SER A 8 19.18 16.57 -4.08
CA SER A 8 18.17 15.82 -4.80
C SER A 8 17.78 14.76 -3.80
N THR A 9 16.70 14.98 -3.06
CA THR A 9 16.15 14.01 -2.13
C THR A 9 16.11 12.71 -2.89
N LEU A 10 17.02 11.79 -2.55
CA LEU A 10 17.21 10.55 -3.29
C LEU A 10 15.95 9.73 -3.03
N ILE A 11 14.95 9.91 -3.89
CA ILE A 11 13.72 9.11 -3.84
C ILE A 11 14.19 7.69 -4.17
N PRO A 12 14.09 6.74 -3.21
CA PRO A 12 14.47 5.36 -3.48
C PRO A 12 13.63 4.82 -4.65
N GLU A 13 14.18 3.89 -5.41
CA GLU A 13 13.44 3.25 -6.51
C GLU A 13 12.16 2.59 -5.96
N MET A 14 11.04 2.78 -6.65
CA MET A 14 9.74 2.24 -6.24
C MET A 14 9.79 0.72 -6.30
N PRO A 15 9.27 -0.02 -5.29
CA PRO A 15 9.29 -1.47 -5.34
C PRO A 15 8.35 -1.98 -6.44
N ASP A 16 8.82 -2.89 -7.31
CA ASP A 16 8.06 -3.45 -8.44
C ASP A 16 6.67 -3.96 -8.04
N LEU A 17 6.57 -4.52 -6.84
CA LEU A 17 5.34 -5.08 -6.27
C LEU A 17 4.20 -4.06 -6.20
N PHE A 18 4.53 -2.77 -6.13
CA PHE A 18 3.62 -1.66 -5.91
C PHE A 18 3.57 -0.66 -7.07
N GLU A 19 4.36 -0.82 -8.12
CA GLU A 19 4.36 0.08 -9.29
C GLU A 19 2.99 0.17 -9.99
N ARG A 20 2.16 -0.87 -9.85
CA ARG A 20 0.84 -0.98 -10.51
C ARG A 20 -0.33 -0.68 -9.58
N LEU A 21 -0.11 0.05 -8.51
CA LEU A 21 -1.19 0.42 -7.62
C LEU A 21 -2.12 1.45 -8.24
N GLU A 22 -3.40 1.19 -8.09
CA GLU A 22 -4.48 2.03 -8.54
C GLU A 22 -5.19 2.62 -7.31
N LEU A 23 -5.52 3.91 -7.40
CA LEU A 23 -6.30 4.58 -6.38
C LEU A 23 -7.73 4.01 -6.35
N ASN A 24 -8.32 3.92 -5.16
CA ASN A 24 -9.68 3.40 -4.93
C ASN A 24 -9.88 1.92 -5.32
N VAL A 25 -8.80 1.15 -5.39
CA VAL A 25 -8.84 -0.30 -5.60
C VAL A 25 -8.56 -1.01 -4.28
N ASP A 26 -9.34 -2.05 -3.99
CA ASP A 26 -9.08 -2.97 -2.90
C ASP A 26 -8.00 -3.98 -3.32
N TYR A 27 -7.05 -4.19 -2.42
CA TYR A 27 -5.98 -5.15 -2.57
C TYR A 27 -6.01 -6.15 -1.42
N GLU A 28 -5.65 -7.39 -1.72
CA GLU A 28 -5.26 -8.38 -0.73
C GLU A 28 -3.73 -8.42 -0.65
N ILE A 29 -3.21 -8.26 0.56
CA ILE A 29 -1.79 -8.27 0.88
C ILE A 29 -1.52 -9.48 1.73
N THR A 30 -0.70 -10.40 1.22
CA THR A 30 -0.18 -11.52 2.00
C THR A 30 1.21 -11.17 2.50
N PHE A 31 1.40 -11.20 3.82
CA PHE A 31 2.68 -10.95 4.48
C PHE A 31 3.52 -12.23 4.54
N LYS A 32 4.84 -12.08 4.70
CA LYS A 32 5.76 -13.21 4.91
C LYS A 32 5.41 -14.08 6.13
N ASP A 33 4.78 -13.50 7.15
CA ASP A 33 4.26 -14.22 8.34
C ASP A 33 2.95 -14.99 8.06
N LYS A 34 2.50 -15.04 6.80
CA LYS A 34 1.25 -15.69 6.34
C LYS A 34 -0.04 -14.99 6.80
N GLU A 35 0.05 -13.81 7.42
CA GLU A 35 -1.12 -12.96 7.59
C GLU A 35 -1.57 -12.42 6.23
N ALA A 36 -2.88 -12.33 6.00
CA ALA A 36 -3.46 -11.66 4.84
C ALA A 36 -4.41 -10.54 5.28
N LEU A 37 -4.23 -9.35 4.69
CA LEU A 37 -5.08 -8.19 4.91
C LEU A 37 -5.70 -7.72 3.61
N VAL A 38 -6.98 -7.34 3.69
CA VAL A 38 -7.73 -6.79 2.57
C VAL A 38 -8.11 -5.36 2.87
N GLY A 39 -7.93 -4.48 1.88
CA GLY A 39 -8.36 -3.09 1.93
C GLY A 39 -7.64 -2.19 0.94
N GLN A 40 -7.74 -0.88 1.17
CA GLN A 40 -7.14 0.12 0.30
C GLN A 40 -5.68 0.36 0.67
N LEU A 41 -4.82 0.36 -0.35
CA LEU A 41 -3.37 0.50 -0.17
C LEU A 41 -2.89 1.89 -0.57
N SER A 42 -1.91 2.40 0.18
CA SER A 42 -1.24 3.67 -0.06
C SER A 42 0.25 3.51 0.17
N LEU A 43 1.10 4.09 -0.69
CA LEU A 43 2.55 4.18 -0.46
C LEU A 43 2.96 5.62 -0.18
N ASP A 44 3.96 5.74 0.69
CA ASP A 44 4.61 6.99 1.04
C ASP A 44 6.13 6.78 1.11
N VAL A 45 6.92 7.86 1.02
CA VAL A 45 8.38 7.81 1.23
C VAL A 45 8.69 8.53 2.53
N ASN A 46 9.08 7.77 3.53
CA ASN A 46 9.41 8.28 4.85
C ASN A 46 10.91 8.11 5.11
N GLU A 47 11.60 9.19 5.44
CA GLU A 47 13.05 9.20 5.73
C GLU A 47 13.91 8.48 4.67
N GLY A 48 13.54 8.62 3.39
CA GLY A 48 14.26 7.98 2.28
C GLY A 48 14.00 6.48 2.13
N ARG A 49 12.91 5.96 2.71
CA ARG A 49 12.47 4.56 2.57
C ARG A 49 11.00 4.51 2.17
N TRP A 50 10.66 3.53 1.34
CA TRP A 50 9.26 3.27 1.00
C TRP A 50 8.52 2.66 2.18
N GLU A 51 7.37 3.24 2.48
CA GLU A 51 6.45 2.76 3.49
C GLU A 51 5.09 2.50 2.83
N ALA A 52 4.56 1.29 3.01
CA ALA A 52 3.24 0.93 2.54
C ALA A 52 2.26 0.89 3.71
N SER A 53 1.04 1.38 3.49
CA SER A 53 -0.04 1.31 4.46
C SER A 53 -1.28 0.72 3.81
N ILE A 54 -1.94 -0.19 4.53
CA ILE A 54 -3.24 -0.74 4.15
C ILE A 54 -4.28 -0.31 5.17
N TYR A 55 -5.34 0.34 4.69
CA TYR A 55 -6.54 0.55 5.48
C TYR A 55 -7.39 -0.71 5.39
N SER A 56 -7.21 -1.62 6.34
CA SER A 56 -7.92 -2.89 6.30
C SER A 56 -9.33 -2.76 6.88
N VAL A 57 -10.32 -3.10 6.06
CA VAL A 57 -11.72 -3.19 6.50
C VAL A 57 -11.87 -4.25 7.59
N LYS A 58 -11.14 -5.38 7.46
CA LYS A 58 -11.16 -6.48 8.43
C LYS A 58 -10.66 -6.07 9.82
N LEU A 59 -9.66 -5.19 9.88
CA LEU A 59 -9.09 -4.71 11.14
C LEU A 59 -9.77 -3.43 11.66
N GLY A 60 -10.54 -2.73 10.81
CA GLY A 60 -11.09 -1.40 11.10
C GLY A 60 -10.02 -0.33 11.35
N ARG A 61 -8.75 -0.59 11.02
CA ARG A 61 -7.61 0.30 11.25
C ARG A 61 -6.59 0.23 10.13
N ARG A 62 -5.79 1.29 10.00
CA ARG A 62 -4.62 1.33 9.14
C ARG A 62 -3.48 0.51 9.75
N ARG A 63 -2.89 -0.38 8.97
CA ARG A 63 -1.60 -1.01 9.28
C ARG A 63 -0.56 -0.48 8.32
N THR A 64 0.58 -0.10 8.88
CA THR A 64 1.75 0.38 8.15
C THR A 64 2.83 -0.71 8.19
N PHE A 65 3.56 -0.88 7.09
CA PHE A 65 4.54 -1.95 6.90
C PHE A 65 5.56 -1.57 5.83
N GLN A 66 6.70 -2.26 5.84
CA GLN A 66 7.71 -2.14 4.79
C GLN A 66 7.32 -3.00 3.59
N PRO A 67 7.56 -2.54 2.34
CA PRO A 67 7.35 -3.32 1.13
C PRO A 67 7.98 -4.72 1.15
N ASP A 68 9.14 -4.86 1.81
CA ASP A 68 9.83 -6.14 1.88
C ASP A 68 9.08 -7.17 2.75
N GLU A 69 8.25 -6.75 3.69
CA GLU A 69 7.47 -7.66 4.55
C GLU A 69 6.35 -8.37 3.77
N VAL A 70 6.04 -7.89 2.56
CA VAL A 70 4.97 -8.41 1.71
C VAL A 70 5.49 -9.55 0.84
N LEU A 71 4.74 -10.64 0.84
CA LEU A 71 4.97 -11.80 -0.02
C LEU A 71 4.27 -11.62 -1.38
N SER A 72 3.04 -11.12 -1.38
CA SER A 72 2.27 -10.88 -2.61
C SER A 72 1.21 -9.78 -2.43
N VAL A 73 0.91 -9.12 -3.56
CA VAL A 73 -0.16 -8.13 -3.70
C VAL A 73 -1.12 -8.64 -4.77
N THR A 74 -2.38 -8.85 -4.39
CA THR A 74 -3.44 -9.29 -5.30
C THR A 74 -4.47 -8.19 -5.45
N ARG A 75 -4.72 -7.74 -6.68
CA ARG A 75 -5.78 -6.78 -6.99
C ARG A 75 -7.15 -7.44 -6.89
N LEU A 76 -8.05 -6.90 -6.07
CA LEU A 76 -9.43 -7.40 -5.94
C LEU A 76 -10.43 -6.64 -6.81
N GLY A 77 -10.18 -5.35 -7.08
CA GLY A 77 -11.03 -4.52 -7.95
C GLY A 77 -11.33 -3.15 -7.35
N VAL A 78 -12.02 -2.30 -8.12
CA VAL A 78 -12.43 -0.97 -7.66
C VAL A 78 -13.49 -1.14 -6.58
N GLY A 79 -13.26 -0.47 -5.44
CA GLY A 79 -14.10 -0.43 -4.24
C GLY A 79 -15.24 -1.43 -4.27
N LEU A 80 -15.02 -2.61 -3.69
CA LEU A 80 -16.14 -3.52 -3.44
C LEU A 80 -17.12 -2.73 -2.59
N ILE A 81 -18.21 -2.31 -3.24
CA ILE A 81 -19.42 -1.87 -2.57
C ILE A 81 -19.83 -3.13 -1.82
N TRP A 82 -19.39 -3.26 -0.57
CA TRP A 82 -19.93 -4.27 0.33
C TRP A 82 -21.34 -3.80 0.64
N SER A 83 -22.26 -4.02 -0.32
CA SER A 83 -23.69 -3.90 -0.14
C SER A 83 -24.05 -4.81 1.02
N SER A 84 -24.07 -4.21 2.20
CA SER A 84 -24.46 -4.84 3.44
C SER A 84 -25.99 -4.86 3.42
N GLY A 85 -26.59 -6.04 3.21
CA GLY A 85 -28.03 -6.31 3.34
C GLY A 85 -28.85 -5.82 2.13
N GLU A 86 -29.86 -6.52 1.62
CA GLU A 86 -30.64 -7.68 2.06
C GLU A 86 -31.03 -8.45 0.80
N PHE A 87 -30.91 -9.77 0.79
CA PHE A 87 -31.79 -10.60 -0.03
C PHE A 87 -33.03 -10.88 0.83
N LEU A 88 -34.12 -10.19 0.53
CA LEU A 88 -35.49 -10.62 0.84
C LEU A 88 -36.28 -10.66 -0.48
#